data_AF-A0AAV5IHQ8-F1
#
_entry.id   AF-A0AAV5IHQ8-F1
#
_cell.length_a   1.000
_cell.length_b   1.000
_cell.length_c   1.000
_cell.angle_alpha   90.00
_cell.angle_beta   90.00
_cell.angle_gamma   90.00
#
_symmetry.space_group_name_H-M   'P 1'
#
loop_
_entity.id
_entity.type
_entity.pdbx_description
1 polymer ?
#
loop_
_entity_poly.entity_id
_entity_poly.type
_entity_poly.pdbx_seq_one_letter_code
_entity_poly.pdbx_strand_id
1 'polypeptide(L)'
;MLPNSEPGIPLLSLISLELAIRQADENYQAFVQYKKNSTRKGLSDSFGNCVTFYQDMKDKLQADHQLSQQRQFEKITNLGGLTTLAYNCENGLPFSPPTASITEDMLLTLQTASYVNEYVQSTPVPNV
;
A
#
# COMPACT_ATOMS: atom_id res chain seq x y z
N MET A 1 -30.00 1.18 24.52
CA MET A 1 -29.80 1.26 23.05
C MET A 1 -28.42 1.83 22.82
N LEU A 2 -27.48 1.00 22.35
CA LEU A 2 -26.13 1.46 21.97
C LEU A 2 -26.27 2.20 20.63
N PRO A 3 -25.80 3.45 20.50
CA PRO A 3 -25.84 4.12 19.21
C PRO A 3 -24.79 3.46 18.31
N ASN A 4 -25.29 2.87 17.22
CA ASN A 4 -24.60 2.37 16.02
C ASN A 4 -23.14 2.84 15.90
N SER A 5 -22.21 2.03 16.39
CA SER A 5 -20.77 2.20 16.18
C SER A 5 -20.37 1.58 14.86
N GLU A 6 -20.93 2.06 13.75
CA GLU A 6 -20.24 1.92 12.47
C GLU A 6 -18.95 2.75 12.59
N PRO A 7 -17.77 2.20 12.25
CA PRO A 7 -16.57 3.02 12.18
C PRO A 7 -16.90 4.18 11.25
N GLY A 8 -16.93 5.41 11.80
CA GLY A 8 -17.25 6.59 11.01
C GLY A 8 -16.37 6.60 9.76
N ILE A 9 -16.92 7.00 8.62
CA ILE A 9 -16.27 6.96 7.31
C ILE A 9 -14.78 7.38 7.33
N PRO A 10 -14.35 8.43 8.08
CA PRO A 10 -12.93 8.75 8.26
C PRO A 10 -12.06 7.61 8.82
N LEU A 11 -12.58 6.83 9.77
CA LEU A 11 -11.89 5.70 10.38
C LEU A 11 -11.65 4.56 9.38
N LEU A 12 -12.56 4.34 8.43
CA LEU A 12 -12.37 3.32 7.40
C LEU A 12 -11.21 3.68 6.47
N SER A 13 -11.12 4.94 6.02
CA SER A 13 -9.98 5.44 5.24
C SER A 13 -8.66 5.27 5.99
N LEU A 14 -8.60 5.62 7.28
CA LEU A 14 -7.41 5.45 8.10
C LEU A 14 -6.99 3.98 8.22
N ILE A 15 -7.93 3.09 8.54
CA ILE A 15 -7.64 1.65 8.71
C ILE A 15 -7.14 1.05 7.39
N SER A 16 -7.76 1.37 6.26
CA SER A 16 -7.36 0.80 4.97
C SER A 16 -5.95 1.24 4.55
N LEU A 17 -5.60 2.51 4.80
CA LEU A 17 -4.25 3.04 4.58
C LEU A 17 -3.23 2.44 5.55
N GLU A 18 -3.58 2.22 6.82
CA GLU A 18 -2.70 1.55 7.79
C GLU A 18 -2.40 0.10 7.41
N LEU A 19 -3.40 -0.63 6.92
CA LEU A 19 -3.21 -1.99 6.41
C LEU A 19 -2.26 -1.98 5.20
N ALA A 20 -2.44 -1.04 4.26
CA ALA A 20 -1.55 -0.87 3.13
C ALA A 20 -0.11 -0.53 3.54
N ILE A 21 0.08 0.35 4.53
CA ILE A 21 1.40 0.69 5.07
C ILE A 21 2.08 -0.53 5.67
N ARG A 22 1.35 -1.33 6.45
CA ARG A 22 1.90 -2.56 7.06
C ARG A 22 2.32 -3.57 6.00
N GLN A 23 1.46 -3.83 5.00
CA GLN A 23 1.80 -4.75 3.91
C GLN A 23 3.03 -4.26 3.13
N ALA A 24 3.11 -2.96 2.83
CA ALA A 24 4.26 -2.38 2.14
C ALA A 24 5.56 -2.48 2.97
N ASP A 25 5.48 -2.35 4.30
CA ASP A 25 6.63 -2.52 5.18
C ASP A 25 7.09 -3.99 5.27
N GLU A 26 6.16 -4.93 5.41
CA GLU A 26 6.47 -6.37 5.40
C GLU A 26 7.16 -6.78 4.09
N ASN A 27 6.63 -6.32 2.95
CA ASN A 27 7.20 -6.58 1.64
C ASN A 27 8.57 -5.92 1.48
N TYR A 28 8.74 -4.67 1.92
CA TYR A 28 10.03 -3.99 1.96
C TYR A 28 11.07 -4.80 2.72
N GLN A 29 10.74 -5.27 3.94
CA GLN A 29 11.65 -6.06 4.75
C GLN A 29 11.99 -7.39 4.08
N ALA A 30 11.01 -8.07 3.48
CA ALA A 30 11.25 -9.29 2.72
C ALA A 30 12.28 -9.07 1.60
N PHE A 31 12.12 -8.02 0.78
CA PHE A 31 13.06 -7.70 -0.29
C PHE A 31 14.44 -7.26 0.20
N VAL A 32 14.53 -6.57 1.35
CA VAL A 32 15.82 -6.28 2.00
C VAL A 32 16.53 -7.59 2.37
N GLN A 33 15.82 -8.57 2.94
CA GLN A 33 16.41 -9.87 3.27
C GLN A 33 16.78 -10.67 2.02
N TYR A 34 15.94 -10.68 0.98
CA TYR A 34 16.25 -11.36 -0.28
C TYR A 34 17.49 -10.77 -0.97
N LYS A 35 17.60 -9.43 -1.00
CA LYS A 35 18.79 -8.75 -1.51
C LYS A 35 20.05 -9.17 -0.77
N LYS A 36 20.00 -9.17 0.57
CA LYS A 36 21.13 -9.51 1.45
C LYS A 36 21.57 -10.97 1.29
N ASN A 37 20.62 -11.87 1.12
CA ASN A 37 20.87 -13.32 1.06
C ASN A 37 21.15 -13.83 -0.37
N SER A 38 20.95 -13.00 -1.39
CA SER A 38 21.20 -13.38 -2.78
C SER A 38 22.70 -13.48 -3.08
N THR A 39 23.13 -14.65 -3.55
CA THR A 39 24.50 -14.90 -4.05
C THR A 39 24.67 -14.54 -5.52
N ARG A 40 23.57 -14.31 -6.24
CA ARG A 40 23.56 -13.92 -7.66
C ARG A 40 23.42 -12.41 -7.78
N LYS A 41 24.44 -11.74 -8.32
CA LYS A 41 24.47 -10.26 -8.45
C LYS A 41 23.21 -9.70 -9.13
N GLY A 42 22.85 -10.21 -10.32
CA GLY A 42 21.68 -9.71 -11.05
C GLY A 42 20.36 -9.87 -10.28
N LEU A 43 20.22 -10.94 -9.48
CA LEU A 43 19.05 -11.14 -8.64
C LEU A 43 19.05 -10.21 -7.41
N SER A 44 20.23 -9.95 -6.82
CA SER A 44 20.39 -8.96 -5.74
C SER A 44 20.02 -7.54 -6.23
N ASP A 45 20.42 -7.19 -7.45
CA ASP A 45 20.08 -5.91 -8.08
C ASP A 45 18.56 -5.81 -8.32
N SER A 46 17.91 -6.86 -8.86
CA SER A 46 16.45 -6.89 -9.01
C SER A 46 15.71 -6.74 -7.67
N PHE A 47 16.15 -7.43 -6.61
CA PHE A 47 15.58 -7.23 -5.27
C PHE A 47 15.82 -5.80 -4.75
N GLY A 48 16.97 -5.19 -5.07
CA GLY A 48 17.24 -3.78 -4.76
C GLY A 48 16.29 -2.80 -5.43
N ASN A 49 15.84 -3.09 -6.66
CA ASN A 49 14.81 -2.29 -7.33
C ASN A 49 13.48 -2.41 -6.59
N CYS A 50 13.07 -3.62 -6.19
CA CYS A 50 11.89 -3.81 -5.35
C CYS A 50 11.96 -3.05 -4.01
N VAL A 51 13.11 -3.07 -3.33
CA VAL A 51 13.32 -2.26 -2.11
C VAL A 51 13.05 -0.77 -2.39
N THR A 52 13.50 -0.26 -3.53
CA THR A 52 13.28 1.15 -3.92
C THR A 52 11.80 1.43 -4.20
N PHE A 53 11.10 0.54 -4.93
CA PHE A 53 9.68 0.69 -5.21
C PHE A 53 8.82 0.62 -3.94
N TYR A 54 9.10 -0.30 -3.02
CA TYR A 54 8.36 -0.41 -1.76
C TYR A 54 8.67 0.74 -0.79
N GLN A 55 9.89 1.29 -0.80
CA GLN A 55 10.17 2.52 -0.05
C GLN A 55 9.34 3.70 -0.58
N ASP A 56 9.31 3.88 -1.90
CA ASP A 56 8.53 4.93 -2.54
C ASP A 56 7.01 4.78 -2.28
N MET A 57 6.53 3.53 -2.26
CA MET A 57 5.16 3.20 -1.90
C MET A 57 4.84 3.58 -0.45
N LYS A 58 5.73 3.26 0.50
CA LYS A 58 5.57 3.62 1.92
C LYS A 58 5.47 5.12 2.11
N ASP A 59 6.35 5.88 1.47
CA ASP A 59 6.38 7.34 1.59
C ASP A 59 5.07 7.96 1.08
N LYS A 60 4.55 7.46 -0.04
CA LYS A 60 3.24 7.88 -0.59
C LYS A 60 2.08 7.51 0.31
N LEU A 61 2.04 6.27 0.81
CA LEU A 61 0.98 5.81 1.72
C LEU A 61 0.97 6.59 3.04
N GLN A 62 2.14 6.98 3.55
CA GLN A 62 2.23 7.83 4.75
C GLN A 62 1.68 9.24 4.48
N ALA A 63 1.95 9.81 3.30
CA ALA A 63 1.37 11.08 2.91
C ALA A 63 -0.17 11.00 2.80
N ASP A 64 -0.69 9.93 2.18
CA ASP A 64 -2.14 9.69 2.08
C ASP A 64 -2.78 9.47 3.46
N HIS A 65 -2.09 8.78 4.39
CA HIS A 65 -2.55 8.61 5.76
C HIS A 65 -2.64 9.94 6.51
N GLN A 66 -1.66 10.84 6.34
CA GLN A 66 -1.70 12.19 6.90
C GLN A 66 -2.87 13.02 6.33
N LEU A 67 -3.15 12.90 5.04
CA LEU A 67 -4.30 13.55 4.41
C LEU A 67 -5.62 13.01 4.97
N SER A 68 -5.72 11.70 5.18
CA SER A 68 -6.88 11.04 5.80
C SER A 68 -7.11 11.53 7.24
N GLN A 69 -6.03 11.65 8.04
CA GLN A 69 -6.11 12.22 9.40
C GLN A 69 -6.64 13.66 9.39
N GLN A 70 -6.28 14.44 8.37
CA GLN A 70 -6.74 15.81 8.17
C GLN A 70 -8.11 15.91 7.48
N ARG A 71 -8.75 14.77 7.18
CA ARG A 71 -10.02 14.66 6.43
C ARG A 71 -9.98 15.27 5.03
N GLN A 72 -8.79 15.37 4.44
CA GLN A 72 -8.57 15.88 3.08
C GLN A 72 -8.63 14.72 2.08
N PHE A 73 -9.73 13.97 2.09
CA PHE A 73 -9.88 12.74 1.32
C PHE A 73 -9.80 12.99 -0.19
N GLU A 74 -10.26 14.16 -0.65
CA GLU A 74 -10.21 14.59 -2.04
C GLU A 74 -8.78 14.73 -2.61
N LYS A 75 -7.78 14.79 -1.73
CA LYS A 75 -6.36 14.86 -2.11
C LYS A 75 -5.69 13.49 -2.19
N ILE A 76 -6.36 12.43 -1.74
CA ILE A 76 -5.90 11.05 -1.82
C ILE A 76 -6.26 10.51 -3.20
N THR A 77 -5.48 10.88 -4.22
CA THR A 77 -5.82 10.62 -5.64
C THR A 77 -4.92 9.60 -6.32
N ASN A 78 -3.84 9.13 -5.67
CA ASN A 78 -2.78 8.38 -6.35
C ASN A 78 -2.58 6.94 -5.86
N LEU A 79 -3.65 6.29 -5.39
CA LEU A 79 -3.58 4.88 -5.01
C LEU A 79 -3.36 3.95 -6.23
N GLY A 80 -3.79 4.36 -7.43
CA GLY A 80 -3.48 3.68 -8.69
C GLY A 80 -1.99 3.77 -9.11
N GLY A 81 -1.25 4.79 -8.66
CA GLY A 81 0.20 4.84 -8.85
C GLY A 81 0.94 3.81 -8.01
N LEU A 82 0.38 3.41 -6.86
CA LEU A 82 0.98 2.41 -5.97
C LEU A 82 0.89 1.00 -6.55
N THR A 83 -0.21 0.66 -7.25
CA THR A 83 -0.31 -0.64 -7.93
C THR A 83 0.74 -0.78 -9.04
N THR A 84 1.05 0.32 -9.73
CA THR A 84 2.13 0.36 -10.72
C THR A 84 3.50 0.05 -10.10
N LEU A 85 3.78 0.55 -8.88
CA LEU A 85 5.02 0.23 -8.17
C LEU A 85 5.12 -1.26 -7.81
N ALA A 86 4.02 -1.88 -7.38
CA ALA A 86 3.95 -3.32 -7.10
C ALA A 86 4.25 -4.15 -8.35
N TYR A 87 3.59 -3.84 -9.48
CA TYR A 87 3.84 -4.51 -10.76
C TYR A 87 5.26 -4.31 -11.28
N ASN A 88 5.84 -3.11 -11.10
CA ASN A 88 7.21 -2.84 -11.52
C ASN A 88 8.23 -3.67 -10.72
N CYS A 89 7.95 -3.93 -9.44
CA CYS A 89 8.75 -4.89 -8.68
C CYS A 89 8.61 -6.30 -9.26
N GLU A 90 7.39 -6.82 -9.43
CA GLU A 90 7.14 -8.18 -9.93
C GLU A 90 7.78 -8.42 -11.31
N ASN A 91 7.55 -7.51 -12.26
CA ASN A 91 8.08 -7.61 -13.62
C ASN A 91 9.62 -7.50 -13.68
N GLY A 92 10.24 -6.91 -12.65
CA GLY A 92 11.70 -6.81 -12.52
C GLY A 92 12.37 -8.07 -11.96
N LEU A 93 11.59 -9.05 -11.51
CA LEU A 93 12.06 -10.29 -10.91
C LEU A 93 11.97 -11.45 -11.92
N PRO A 94 12.93 -12.40 -11.89
CA PRO A 94 12.72 -13.68 -12.55
C PRO A 94 11.56 -14.41 -11.87
N PHE A 95 10.67 -15.03 -12.67
CA PHE A 95 9.49 -15.70 -12.14
C PHE A 95 9.84 -16.69 -11.01
N SER A 96 9.29 -16.44 -9.83
CA SER A 96 9.49 -17.24 -8.62
C SER A 96 8.19 -17.22 -7.81
N PRO A 97 7.62 -18.38 -7.44
CA PRO A 97 6.32 -18.44 -6.75
C PRO A 97 6.23 -17.59 -5.45
N PRO A 98 7.26 -17.53 -4.59
CA PRO A 98 7.22 -16.71 -3.37
C PRO A 98 7.15 -15.19 -3.61
N THR A 99 7.66 -14.69 -4.74
CA THR A 99 7.63 -13.25 -5.04
C THR A 99 6.33 -12.82 -5.71
N ALA A 100 5.63 -13.76 -6.37
CA ALA A 100 4.31 -13.53 -6.93
C ALA A 100 3.27 -13.28 -5.83
N SER A 101 3.24 -14.12 -4.78
CA SER A 101 2.30 -13.96 -3.66
C SER A 101 2.49 -12.64 -2.90
N ILE A 102 3.74 -12.20 -2.71
CA ILE A 102 4.06 -10.90 -2.10
C ILE A 102 3.43 -9.74 -2.89
N THR A 103 3.46 -9.83 -4.21
CA THR A 103 2.87 -8.79 -5.08
C THR A 103 1.35 -8.86 -5.05
N GLU A 104 0.77 -10.06 -5.11
CA GLU A 104 -0.68 -10.28 -5.05
C GLU A 104 -1.29 -9.69 -3.77
N ASP A 105 -0.71 -10.00 -2.60
CA ASP A 105 -1.17 -9.48 -1.31
C ASP A 105 -1.14 -7.94 -1.27
N MET A 106 -0.08 -7.34 -1.82
CA MET A 106 0.03 -5.88 -1.94
C MET A 106 -1.06 -5.31 -2.84
N LEU A 107 -1.29 -5.91 -4.01
CA LEU A 107 -2.29 -5.44 -4.97
C LEU A 107 -3.70 -5.49 -4.38
N LEU A 108 -4.05 -6.57 -3.69
CA LEU A 108 -5.35 -6.70 -3.00
C LEU A 108 -5.51 -5.65 -1.91
N THR A 109 -4.45 -5.40 -1.15
CA THR A 109 -4.47 -4.40 -0.07
C THR A 109 -4.61 -2.98 -0.62
N LEU A 110 -3.89 -2.65 -1.70
CA LEU A 110 -4.01 -1.35 -2.37
C LEU A 110 -5.38 -1.16 -3.01
N GLN A 111 -5.93 -2.19 -3.66
CA GLN A 111 -7.29 -2.12 -4.22
C GLN A 111 -8.32 -1.86 -3.12
N THR A 112 -8.20 -2.55 -1.98
CA THR A 112 -9.06 -2.31 -0.82
C THR A 112 -8.95 -0.86 -0.34
N ALA A 113 -7.73 -0.33 -0.20
CA ALA A 113 -7.52 1.06 0.17
C ALA A 113 -8.12 2.03 -0.85
N SER A 114 -7.97 1.77 -2.15
CA SER A 114 -8.57 2.56 -3.23
C SER A 114 -10.08 2.62 -3.11
N TYR A 115 -10.75 1.47 -3.06
CA TYR A 115 -12.22 1.43 -2.98
C TYR A 115 -12.76 2.11 -1.72
N VAL A 116 -12.10 1.93 -0.57
CA VAL A 116 -12.51 2.59 0.66
C VAL A 116 -12.37 4.11 0.54
N ASN A 117 -11.26 4.60 -0.01
CA ASN A 117 -11.03 6.04 -0.14
C ASN A 117 -11.95 6.68 -1.20
N GLU A 118 -12.26 5.98 -2.29
CA GLU A 118 -13.27 6.41 -3.27
C GLU A 118 -14.68 6.48 -2.65
N TYR A 119 -15.05 5.48 -1.83
CA TYR A 119 -16.31 5.49 -1.09
C TYR A 119 -16.38 6.65 -0.09
N VAL A 120 -15.28 6.93 0.62
CA VAL A 120 -15.18 8.04 1.56
C VAL A 120 -15.33 9.39 0.85
N GLN A 121 -14.68 9.58 -0.30
CA GLN A 121 -14.78 10.81 -1.09
C GLN A 121 -16.19 11.05 -1.64
N SER A 122 -16.90 9.98 -2.00
CA SER A 122 -18.27 10.07 -2.55
C SER A 122 -19.36 10.20 -1.47
N THR A 123 -19.03 10.02 -0.19
CA THR A 123 -20.00 10.13 0.90
C THR A 123 -19.92 11.49 1.60
N PRO A 124 -21.04 12.23 1.73
CA PRO A 124 -21.07 13.47 2.49
C PRO A 124 -20.67 13.21 3.95
N VAL A 125 -19.53 13.74 4.38
CA VAL A 125 -19.14 13.69 5.79
C VAL A 125 -20.00 14.73 6.53
N PRO A 126 -20.83 14.34 7.51
CA PRO A 126 -21.58 15.31 8.30
C PRO A 126 -20.60 16.25 8.99
N ASN A 127 -20.78 17.56 8.80
CA ASN A 127 -20.07 18.56 9.58
C ASN A 127 -20.49 18.37 11.04
N VAL A 128 -19.54 17.91 11.88
CA VAL A 128 -19.67 17.95 13.34
C VAL A 128 -19.18 19.30 13.82
#